data_AF-A0A261GK17-F1
#
_entry.id   AF-A0A261GK17-F1
#
_cell.length_a   1.000
_cell.length_b   1.000
_cell.length_c   1.000
_cell.angle_alpha   90.00
_cell.angle_beta   90.00
_cell.angle_gamma   90.00
#
_symmetry.space_group_name_H-M   'P 1'
#
loop_
_entity.id
_entity.type
_entity.pdbx_description
1 polymer ?
#
loop_
_entity_poly.entity_id
_entity_poly.type
_entity_poly.pdbx_seq_one_letter_code
_entity_poly.pdbx_strand_id
1 'polypeptide(L)'
;MEYEGYLTREEILERVEIAFPFVDRPSCKELFVFDKDDIMRKIIESGISKYVEPELAYEGVLVLYDEFSTISQKAVQWMFPSFLRFILKKTDLSGNFHWYLPTYFENLDLVTENSAYNFSWLSREQISVLLCVLEYLSEEYGDLTAEAQERLRDLGR
;
A
#
# COMPACT_ATOMS: atom_id res chain seq x y z
N MET A 1 20.60 7.62 4.31
CA MET A 1 20.44 6.21 3.95
C MET A 1 21.51 5.92 2.91
N GLU A 2 22.27 4.85 3.11
CA GLU A 2 23.30 4.44 2.15
C GLU A 2 22.61 3.69 1.00
N TYR A 3 23.01 3.97 -0.23
CA TYR A 3 22.54 3.26 -1.43
C TYR A 3 22.91 1.78 -1.30
N GLU A 4 21.92 0.88 -1.36
CA GLU A 4 22.12 -0.57 -1.13
C GLU A 4 22.58 -1.33 -2.38
N GLY A 5 22.72 -0.66 -3.52
CA GLY A 5 23.01 -1.30 -4.81
C GLY A 5 21.77 -1.84 -5.51
N TYR A 6 21.97 -2.41 -6.69
CA TYR A 6 20.89 -3.02 -7.48
C TYR A 6 20.48 -4.37 -6.87
N LEU A 7 19.37 -4.37 -6.13
CA LEU A 7 18.73 -5.60 -5.66
C LEU A 7 17.92 -6.23 -6.79
N THR A 8 17.99 -7.54 -6.91
CA THR A 8 17.10 -8.30 -7.79
C THR A 8 15.66 -8.23 -7.27
N ARG A 9 14.69 -8.41 -8.18
CA ARG A 9 13.27 -8.46 -7.82
C ARG A 9 12.96 -9.52 -6.77
N GLU A 10 13.62 -10.67 -6.84
CA GLU A 10 13.50 -11.76 -5.89
C GLU A 10 14.01 -11.36 -4.49
N GLU A 11 15.15 -10.68 -4.40
CA GLU A 11 15.67 -10.15 -3.12
C GLU A 11 14.75 -9.08 -2.52
N ILE A 12 14.18 -8.21 -3.37
CA ILE A 12 13.19 -7.21 -2.92
C ILE A 12 11.92 -7.90 -2.41
N LEU A 13 11.46 -8.94 -3.11
CA LEU A 13 10.30 -9.72 -2.69
C LEU A 13 10.55 -10.41 -1.35
N GLU A 14 11.70 -11.03 -1.13
CA GLU A 14 12.05 -11.65 0.16
C GLU A 14 12.00 -10.63 1.31
N ARG A 15 12.51 -9.42 1.08
CA ARG A 15 12.44 -8.33 2.06
C ARG A 15 11.01 -7.87 2.31
N VAL A 16 10.17 -7.79 1.27
CA VAL A 16 8.73 -7.49 1.42
C VAL A 16 8.01 -8.57 2.22
N GLU A 17 8.32 -9.85 1.98
CA GLU A 17 7.72 -10.97 2.72
C GLU A 17 8.02 -10.89 4.23
N ILE A 18 9.21 -10.42 4.60
CA ILE A 18 9.62 -10.22 6.00
C ILE A 18 9.01 -8.95 6.60
N ALA A 19 9.16 -7.80 5.94
CA ALA A 19 8.80 -6.50 6.50
C ALA A 19 7.28 -6.20 6.46
N PHE A 20 6.56 -6.82 5.54
CA PHE A 20 5.12 -6.67 5.36
C PHE A 20 4.41 -8.03 5.46
N PRO A 21 4.33 -8.62 6.66
CA PRO A 21 3.50 -9.81 6.88
C PRO A 21 2.03 -9.48 6.60
N PHE A 22 1.25 -10.50 6.24
CA PHE A 22 -0.19 -10.34 6.15
C PHE A 22 -0.78 -9.99 7.53
N VAL A 23 -1.75 -9.09 7.52
CA VAL A 23 -2.42 -8.58 8.73
C VAL A 23 -3.86 -9.05 8.72
N ASP A 24 -4.42 -9.38 9.87
CA ASP A 24 -5.84 -9.74 9.98
C ASP A 24 -6.75 -8.62 9.46
N ARG A 25 -7.89 -9.02 8.90
CA ARG A 25 -8.92 -8.10 8.43
C ARG A 25 -9.39 -7.18 9.58
N PRO A 26 -9.35 -5.85 9.42
CA PRO A 26 -9.93 -4.91 10.38
C PRO A 26 -11.45 -5.09 10.49
N SER A 27 -12.03 -4.69 11.63
CA SER A 27 -13.47 -4.68 11.75
C SER A 27 -14.11 -3.75 10.72
N CYS A 28 -15.38 -3.98 10.36
CA CYS A 28 -16.07 -3.12 9.38
C CYS A 28 -16.07 -1.63 9.79
N LYS A 29 -16.10 -1.33 11.09
CA LYS A 29 -16.02 0.06 11.58
C LYS A 29 -14.64 0.69 11.36
N GLU A 30 -13.59 -0.13 11.38
CA GLU A 30 -12.22 0.32 11.20
C GLU A 30 -11.83 0.38 9.72
N LEU A 31 -12.59 -0.21 8.79
CA LEU A 31 -12.25 -0.18 7.36
C LEU A 31 -12.46 1.18 6.69
N PHE A 32 -13.32 2.03 7.24
CA PHE A 32 -13.81 3.24 6.57
C PHE A 32 -13.63 4.48 7.41
N VAL A 33 -13.37 5.63 6.76
CA VAL A 33 -13.38 6.94 7.44
C VAL A 33 -14.79 7.50 7.61
N PHE A 34 -15.72 7.09 6.75
CA PHE A 34 -17.11 7.54 6.78
C PHE A 34 -18.04 6.55 7.51
N ASP A 35 -19.16 7.07 8.00
CA ASP A 35 -20.18 6.25 8.66
C ASP A 35 -20.94 5.35 7.67
N LYS A 36 -21.79 4.48 8.22
CA LYS A 36 -22.54 3.46 7.48
C LYS A 36 -23.56 4.01 6.48
N ASP A 37 -23.87 5.31 6.54
CA ASP A 37 -24.89 5.91 5.70
C ASP A 37 -24.30 6.48 4.40
N ASP A 38 -22.99 6.66 4.33
CA ASP A 38 -22.24 7.05 3.13
C ASP A 38 -22.41 6.07 1.95
N ILE A 39 -22.54 6.61 0.74
CA ILE A 39 -22.81 5.82 -0.47
C ILE A 39 -21.56 5.08 -0.93
N MET A 40 -20.39 5.74 -0.93
CA MET A 40 -19.14 5.13 -1.38
C MET A 40 -18.75 3.98 -0.46
N ARG A 41 -18.89 4.19 0.86
CA ARG A 41 -18.73 3.11 1.84
C ARG A 41 -19.61 1.92 1.51
N LYS A 42 -20.92 2.11 1.26
CA LYS A 42 -21.84 0.99 0.97
C LYS A 42 -21.40 0.19 -0.25
N ILE A 43 -20.93 0.88 -1.30
CA ILE A 43 -20.42 0.24 -2.51
C ILE A 43 -19.19 -0.61 -2.18
N ILE A 44 -18.19 -0.03 -1.52
CA ILE A 44 -16.94 -0.72 -1.16
C ILE A 44 -17.21 -1.87 -0.18
N GLU A 45 -18.04 -1.64 0.84
CA GLU A 45 -18.44 -2.65 1.84
C GLU A 45 -19.07 -3.87 1.16
N SER A 46 -19.93 -3.66 0.16
CA SER A 46 -20.53 -4.76 -0.60
C SER A 46 -19.48 -5.57 -1.37
N GLY A 47 -18.49 -4.90 -1.99
CA GLY A 47 -17.42 -5.52 -2.76
C GLY A 47 -16.42 -6.28 -1.90
N ILE A 48 -16.11 -5.76 -0.70
CA ILE A 48 -15.06 -6.28 0.17
C ILE A 48 -15.57 -7.32 1.20
N SER A 49 -16.89 -7.38 1.44
CA SER A 49 -17.48 -8.15 2.54
C SER A 49 -17.10 -9.64 2.54
N LYS A 50 -16.93 -10.24 1.35
CA LYS A 50 -16.58 -11.65 1.15
C LYS A 50 -15.12 -12.00 1.44
N TYR A 51 -14.22 -11.02 1.54
CA TYR A 51 -12.80 -11.27 1.84
C TYR A 51 -12.60 -11.17 3.34
N VAL A 52 -12.22 -12.28 3.99
CA VAL A 52 -12.04 -12.34 5.45
C VAL A 52 -10.63 -12.73 5.85
N GLU A 53 -9.84 -13.22 4.90
CA GLU A 53 -8.48 -13.71 5.13
C GLU A 53 -7.47 -12.57 5.25
N PRO A 54 -6.33 -12.79 5.95
CA PRO A 54 -5.25 -11.83 6.01
C PRO A 54 -4.62 -11.51 4.65
N GLU A 55 -4.47 -12.54 3.81
CA GLU A 55 -4.02 -12.36 2.42
C GLU A 55 -5.21 -11.98 1.54
N LEU A 56 -5.13 -10.80 0.94
CA LEU A 56 -6.18 -10.26 0.11
C LEU A 56 -6.00 -10.76 -1.33
N ALA A 57 -7.02 -11.45 -1.83
CA ALA A 57 -7.06 -11.80 -3.25
C ALA A 57 -7.04 -10.55 -4.13
N TYR A 58 -6.61 -10.71 -5.38
CA TYR A 58 -6.40 -9.61 -6.32
C TYR A 58 -7.63 -8.72 -6.48
N GLU A 59 -8.83 -9.31 -6.61
CA GLU A 59 -10.07 -8.56 -6.75
C GLU A 59 -10.44 -7.81 -5.45
N GLY A 60 -10.00 -8.30 -4.29
CA GLY A 60 -10.15 -7.58 -3.02
C GLY A 60 -9.25 -6.35 -2.96
N VAL A 61 -8.02 -6.45 -3.45
CA VAL A 61 -7.12 -5.30 -3.59
C VAL A 61 -7.70 -4.27 -4.57
N LEU A 62 -8.26 -4.73 -5.69
CA LEU A 62 -8.90 -3.85 -6.68
C LEU A 62 -10.06 -3.02 -6.12
N VAL A 63 -10.77 -3.54 -5.12
CA VAL A 63 -11.86 -2.81 -4.46
C VAL A 63 -11.36 -1.68 -3.57
N LEU A 64 -10.12 -1.72 -3.09
CA LEU A 64 -9.59 -0.80 -2.08
C LEU A 64 -8.56 0.20 -2.62
N TYR A 65 -7.73 -0.20 -3.59
CA TYR A 65 -6.53 0.57 -3.94
C TYR A 65 -6.81 1.98 -4.53
N ASP A 66 -7.95 2.19 -5.18
CA ASP A 66 -8.34 3.49 -5.74
C ASP A 66 -9.28 4.29 -4.82
N GLU A 67 -9.60 3.74 -3.64
CA GLU A 67 -10.65 4.25 -2.76
C GLU A 67 -10.09 4.91 -1.49
N PHE A 68 -8.86 5.43 -1.55
CA PHE A 68 -8.14 6.04 -0.42
C PHE A 68 -8.86 7.26 0.21
N SER A 69 -9.82 7.85 -0.49
CA SER A 69 -10.69 8.90 0.07
C SER A 69 -11.73 8.36 1.06
N THR A 70 -12.04 7.06 0.99
CA THR A 70 -13.15 6.41 1.72
C THR A 70 -12.67 5.36 2.72
N ILE A 71 -11.57 4.68 2.43
CA ILE A 71 -10.99 3.67 3.31
C ILE A 71 -10.09 4.32 4.37
N SER A 72 -9.88 3.62 5.48
CA SER A 72 -9.02 4.09 6.56
C SER A 72 -7.57 3.64 6.40
N GLN A 73 -6.69 4.19 7.23
CA GLN A 73 -5.33 3.67 7.46
C GLN A 73 -5.31 2.15 7.78
N LYS A 74 -6.30 1.64 8.53
CA LYS A 74 -6.38 0.21 8.88
C LYS A 74 -6.70 -0.66 7.67
N ALA A 75 -7.55 -0.19 6.78
CA ALA A 75 -7.82 -0.88 5.52
C ALA A 75 -6.55 -0.92 4.65
N VAL A 76 -5.77 0.17 4.62
CA VAL A 76 -4.47 0.19 3.93
C VAL A 76 -3.53 -0.84 4.55
N GLN A 77 -3.34 -0.88 5.87
CA GLN A 77 -2.48 -1.86 6.55
C GLN A 77 -2.81 -3.33 6.18
N TRP A 78 -4.09 -3.64 5.97
CA TRP A 78 -4.54 -4.96 5.54
C TRP A 78 -4.29 -5.23 4.05
N MET A 79 -4.59 -4.27 3.18
CA MET A 79 -4.43 -4.40 1.73
C MET A 79 -2.96 -4.41 1.29
N PHE A 80 -2.14 -3.56 1.91
CA PHE A 80 -0.80 -3.20 1.45
C PHE A 80 0.14 -4.39 1.24
N PRO A 81 0.22 -5.38 2.16
CA PRO A 81 1.05 -6.56 1.95
C PRO A 81 0.73 -7.31 0.66
N SER A 82 -0.55 -7.47 0.35
CA SER A 82 -1.01 -8.17 -0.87
C SER A 82 -0.72 -7.33 -2.11
N PHE A 83 -0.99 -6.02 -2.04
CA PHE A 83 -0.71 -5.07 -3.11
C PHE A 83 0.77 -5.07 -3.55
N LEU A 84 1.70 -4.99 -2.60
CA LEU A 84 3.15 -5.05 -2.89
C LEU A 84 3.56 -6.36 -3.57
N ARG A 85 2.98 -7.48 -3.13
CA ARG A 85 3.24 -8.80 -3.73
C ARG A 85 2.71 -8.89 -5.15
N PHE A 86 1.53 -8.32 -5.46
CA PHE A 86 1.00 -8.32 -6.82
C PHE A 86 1.92 -7.56 -7.79
N ILE A 87 2.48 -6.43 -7.36
CA ILE A 87 3.46 -5.65 -8.12
C ILE A 87 4.72 -6.49 -8.37
N LEU A 88 5.37 -7.00 -7.32
CA LEU A 88 6.67 -7.68 -7.43
C LEU A 88 6.57 -9.04 -8.13
N LYS A 89 5.48 -9.79 -7.90
CA LYS A 89 5.25 -11.06 -8.60
C LYS A 89 4.80 -10.86 -10.05
N LYS A 90 4.61 -9.61 -10.51
CA LYS A 90 4.09 -9.26 -11.85
C LYS A 90 2.76 -9.96 -12.14
N THR A 91 1.90 -10.01 -11.13
CA THR A 91 0.56 -10.62 -11.18
C THR A 91 -0.56 -9.59 -11.10
N ASP A 92 -0.23 -8.30 -11.16
CA ASP A 92 -1.21 -7.23 -11.37
C ASP A 92 -1.78 -7.31 -12.80
N LEU A 93 -3.05 -7.70 -12.90
CA LEU A 93 -3.75 -7.85 -14.18
C LEU A 93 -4.20 -6.50 -14.77
N SER A 94 -4.25 -5.44 -13.96
CA SER A 94 -4.63 -4.09 -14.39
C SER A 94 -3.47 -3.36 -15.04
N GLY A 95 -2.24 -3.71 -14.65
CA GLY A 95 -1.02 -3.04 -15.06
C GLY A 95 -0.87 -1.62 -14.50
N ASN A 96 -1.60 -1.28 -13.43
CA ASN A 96 -1.65 0.07 -12.87
C ASN A 96 -1.10 0.16 -11.44
N PHE A 97 -0.91 -0.95 -10.72
CA PHE A 97 -0.51 -0.91 -9.31
C PHE A 97 0.85 -0.25 -9.11
N HIS A 98 1.80 -0.49 -10.03
CA HIS A 98 3.09 0.17 -10.00
C HIS A 98 2.97 1.70 -10.15
N TRP A 99 2.03 2.17 -10.96
CA TRP A 99 1.79 3.59 -11.17
C TRP A 99 1.14 4.28 -9.97
N TYR A 100 0.22 3.60 -9.27
CA TYR A 100 -0.45 4.16 -8.10
C TYR A 100 0.43 4.21 -6.85
N LEU A 101 1.32 3.22 -6.65
CA LEU A 101 2.10 3.12 -5.41
C LEU A 101 2.88 4.41 -5.07
N PRO A 102 3.62 5.06 -6.00
CA PRO A 102 4.28 6.34 -5.73
C PRO A 102 3.30 7.43 -5.29
N THR A 103 2.14 7.52 -5.94
CA THR A 103 1.15 8.58 -5.68
C THR A 103 0.62 8.54 -4.25
N TYR A 104 0.56 7.36 -3.60
CA TYR A 104 0.15 7.25 -2.20
C TYR A 104 1.11 7.98 -1.26
N PHE A 105 2.41 7.97 -1.56
CA PHE A 105 3.42 8.65 -0.76
C PHE A 105 3.61 10.12 -1.16
N GLU A 106 3.30 10.49 -2.39
CA GLU A 106 3.29 11.90 -2.80
C GLU A 106 2.16 12.67 -2.09
N ASN A 107 1.04 12.00 -1.84
CA ASN A 107 -0.15 12.58 -1.22
C ASN A 107 -0.24 12.33 0.31
N LEU A 108 0.90 12.13 1.00
CA LEU A 108 0.91 11.87 2.46
C LEU A 108 0.04 12.87 3.23
N ASP A 109 -0.86 12.33 4.07
CA ASP A 109 -1.64 13.10 5.04
C ASP A 109 -1.30 12.60 6.45
N LEU A 110 -0.39 13.32 7.11
CA LEU A 110 0.03 13.03 8.48
C LEU A 110 -0.83 13.76 9.52
N VAL A 111 -1.76 14.62 9.09
CA VAL A 111 -2.61 15.43 9.97
C VAL A 111 -3.84 14.62 10.38
N THR A 112 -4.45 13.89 9.44
CA THR A 112 -5.63 13.08 9.70
C THR A 112 -5.23 11.67 10.12
N GLU A 113 -5.42 11.33 11.40
CA GLU A 113 -4.98 10.05 11.98
C GLU A 113 -5.51 8.82 11.21
N ASN A 114 -6.79 8.83 10.83
CA ASN A 114 -7.44 7.71 10.15
C ASN A 114 -7.35 7.75 8.62
N SER A 115 -6.67 8.74 8.02
CA SER A 115 -6.56 8.84 6.57
C SER A 115 -5.82 7.65 5.97
N ALA A 116 -6.27 7.16 4.81
CA ALA A 116 -5.57 6.13 4.04
C ALA A 116 -4.16 6.60 3.60
N TYR A 117 -3.95 7.91 3.48
CA TYR A 117 -2.67 8.52 3.16
C TYR A 117 -1.78 8.76 4.40
N ASN A 118 -2.23 8.35 5.59
CA ASN A 118 -1.41 8.44 6.79
C ASN A 118 -0.55 7.18 6.93
N PHE A 119 0.72 7.28 6.54
CA PHE A 119 1.67 6.17 6.62
C PHE A 119 2.56 6.18 7.88
N SER A 120 2.25 6.99 8.91
CA SER A 120 3.05 7.11 10.15
C SER A 120 3.24 5.82 10.95
N TRP A 121 2.48 4.76 10.62
CA TRP A 121 2.62 3.42 11.19
C TRP A 121 3.79 2.61 10.63
N LEU A 122 4.41 3.05 9.52
CA LEU A 122 5.52 2.34 8.91
C LEU A 122 6.76 2.36 9.82
N SER A 123 7.36 1.18 10.03
CA SER A 123 8.64 1.06 10.71
C SER A 123 9.79 1.54 9.82
N ARG A 124 10.96 1.82 10.40
CA ARG A 124 12.17 2.15 9.63
C ARG A 124 12.55 1.06 8.63
N GLU A 125 12.36 -0.20 9.01
CA GLU A 125 12.59 -1.35 8.13
C GLU A 125 11.62 -1.36 6.94
N GLN A 126 10.32 -1.17 7.21
CA GLN A 126 9.30 -1.06 6.17
C GLN A 126 9.57 0.09 5.21
N ILE A 127 9.98 1.25 5.73
CA ILE A 127 10.38 2.40 4.91
C ILE A 127 11.57 2.05 4.01
N SER A 128 12.59 1.38 4.56
CA SER A 128 13.76 0.94 3.78
C SER A 128 13.36 0.03 2.63
N VAL A 129 12.51 -0.96 2.89
CA VAL A 129 12.02 -1.90 1.89
C VAL A 129 11.19 -1.18 0.82
N LEU A 130 10.34 -0.23 1.20
CA LEU A 130 9.56 0.56 0.24
C LEU A 130 10.42 1.42 -0.67
N LEU A 131 11.54 1.94 -0.18
CA LEU A 131 12.48 2.68 -1.03
C LEU A 131 13.11 1.77 -2.09
N CYS A 132 13.46 0.53 -1.73
CA CYS A 132 13.90 -0.47 -2.71
C CYS A 132 12.80 -0.82 -3.72
N VAL A 133 11.54 -0.92 -3.28
CA VAL A 133 10.40 -1.13 -4.19
C VAL A 133 10.27 0.03 -5.17
N LEU A 134 10.30 1.28 -4.70
CA LEU A 134 10.20 2.47 -5.56
C LEU A 134 11.37 2.61 -6.53
N GLU A 135 12.57 2.17 -6.14
CA GLU A 135 13.72 2.08 -7.03
C GLU A 135 13.49 1.05 -8.14
N TYR A 136 13.06 -0.17 -7.77
CA TYR A 136 12.65 -1.19 -8.74
C TYR A 136 11.57 -0.68 -9.70
N LEU A 137 10.58 0.09 -9.22
CA LEU A 137 9.56 0.66 -10.09
C LEU A 137 10.13 1.64 -11.13
N SER A 138 11.06 2.48 -10.69
CA SER A 138 11.74 3.43 -11.58
C SER A 138 12.57 2.70 -12.64
N GLU A 139 13.24 1.61 -12.28
CA GLU A 139 14.09 0.84 -13.20
C GLU A 139 13.30 -0.02 -14.18
N GLU A 140 12.29 -0.75 -13.70
CA GLU A 140 11.53 -1.70 -14.51
C GLU A 140 10.46 -1.01 -15.36
N TYR A 141 9.79 0.01 -14.82
CA TYR A 141 8.64 0.65 -15.47
C TYR A 141 8.94 2.07 -15.96
N GLY A 142 10.05 2.68 -15.54
CA GLY A 142 10.37 4.07 -15.86
C GLY A 142 9.55 5.09 -15.05
N ASP A 143 8.96 4.66 -13.93
CA ASP A 143 8.12 5.51 -13.09
C ASP A 143 8.95 6.62 -12.40
N LEU A 144 8.35 7.81 -12.28
CA LEU A 144 8.92 8.91 -11.50
C LEU A 144 8.63 8.68 -10.03
N THR A 145 9.62 8.23 -9.27
CA THR A 145 9.45 7.90 -7.84
C THR A 145 10.19 8.83 -6.89
N ALA A 146 10.86 9.86 -7.41
CA ALA A 146 11.73 10.73 -6.63
C ALA A 146 11.00 11.46 -5.49
N GLU A 147 9.81 12.01 -5.75
CA GLU A 147 9.01 12.69 -4.72
C GLU A 147 8.52 11.68 -3.66
N ALA A 148 7.94 10.56 -4.08
CA ALA A 148 7.54 9.48 -3.19
C ALA A 148 8.70 8.99 -2.28
N GLN A 149 9.90 8.84 -2.83
CA GLN A 149 11.09 8.47 -2.07
C GLN A 149 11.51 9.55 -1.05
N GLU A 150 11.44 10.83 -1.41
CA GLU A 150 11.72 11.94 -0.48
C GLU A 150 10.73 11.95 0.69
N ARG A 151 9.43 11.85 0.39
CA ARG A 151 8.35 11.80 1.37
C ARG A 151 8.51 10.63 2.35
N LEU A 152 8.84 9.44 1.86
CA LEU A 152 9.12 8.27 2.70
C LEU A 152 10.37 8.46 3.58
N ARG A 153 11.43 9.06 3.05
CA ARG A 153 12.65 9.33 3.83
C ARG A 153 12.37 10.31 4.96
N ASP A 154 11.56 11.33 4.72
CA ASP A 154 11.17 12.31 5.74
C ASP A 154 10.33 11.67 6.86
N LEU A 155 9.48 10.69 6.53
CA LEU A 155 8.72 9.93 7.51
C LEU A 155 9.59 9.08 8.45
N GLY A 156 10.74 8.60 7.96
CA GLY A 156 11.64 7.73 8.71
C GLY A 156 12.64 8.44 9.62
N ARG A 157 12.69 9.78 9.59
CA ARG A 157 13.59 10.61 10.40
C ARG A 157 13.10 10.69 11.84
#